data_AF-A0A8T3V069-F1
#
_entry.id   AF-A0A8T3V069-F1
#
_cell.length_a   1.000
_cell.length_b   1.000
_cell.length_c   1.000
_cell.angle_alpha   90.00
_cell.angle_beta   90.00
_cell.angle_gamma   90.00
#
_symmetry.space_group_name_H-M   'P 1'
#
loop_
_entity.id
_entity.type
_entity.pdbx_description
1 polymer ?
#
loop_
_entity_poly.entity_id
_entity_poly.type
_entity_poly.pdbx_seq_one_letter_code
_entity_poly.pdbx_strand_id
1 'polypeptide(L)'
;MGNFCIYCGAKLENDYKFCINCGAKVDVFGQNQDNSSFKSSPGEYEKDKARDELKRLAGGKILLDAFFIEDLNSNGLDYAVGLSIRQQIEKEIDLGQVKSGDVEARIDQLMREHRTEKEKKIAEENAQIAKQKEKRSKKIETPRPAHGGYCSFNCAHYREEYLDSGGGIVGDMDFDGYVEYYCSLGHQIADGKYCTDYE
;
A
#
# COMPACT_ATOMS: atom_id res chain seq x y z
N MET A 1 23.40 54.56 27.61
CA MET A 1 24.43 53.62 28.11
C MET A 1 25.41 53.39 26.96
N GLY A 2 26.72 53.55 27.17
CA GLY A 2 27.71 53.37 26.10
C GLY A 2 28.08 51.90 25.93
N ASN A 3 28.27 51.46 24.68
CA ASN A 3 28.80 50.14 24.39
C ASN A 3 30.32 50.13 24.60
N PHE A 4 30.87 49.03 25.11
CA PHE A 4 32.31 48.85 25.30
C PHE A 4 32.74 47.52 24.70
N CYS A 5 33.95 47.46 24.15
CA CYS A 5 34.51 46.24 23.60
C CYS A 5 34.80 45.24 24.70
N ILE A 6 34.31 44.01 24.57
CA ILE A 6 34.51 42.92 25.54
C ILE A 6 35.97 42.43 25.61
N TYR A 7 36.77 42.70 24.57
CA TYR A 7 38.15 42.23 24.48
C TYR A 7 39.18 43.24 24.98
N CYS A 8 38.93 44.54 24.80
CA CYS A 8 39.91 45.58 25.16
C CYS A 8 39.34 46.72 26.02
N GLY A 9 38.04 46.72 26.32
CA GLY A 9 37.40 47.75 27.14
C GLY A 9 37.24 49.12 26.48
N ALA A 10 37.62 49.28 25.20
CA ALA A 10 37.45 50.53 24.48
C ALA A 10 35.98 50.88 24.27
N LYS A 11 35.62 52.15 24.41
CA LYS A 11 34.25 52.65 24.15
C LYS A 11 33.94 52.49 22.66
N LEU A 12 32.81 51.85 22.37
CA LEU A 12 32.29 51.63 21.02
C LEU A 12 31.10 52.57 20.79
N GLU A 13 31.10 53.25 19.65
CA GLU A 13 29.89 53.92 19.16
C GLU A 13 28.95 52.91 18.52
N ASN A 14 27.66 53.21 18.51
CA ASN A 14 26.58 52.25 18.25
C ASN A 14 26.59 51.62 16.84
N ASP A 15 27.37 52.15 15.91
CA ASP A 15 27.36 51.73 14.49
C ASP A 15 28.67 51.02 14.06
N TYR A 16 29.64 50.82 14.96
CA TYR A 16 30.88 50.13 14.61
C TYR A 16 30.71 48.61 14.58
N LYS A 17 30.98 48.00 13.42
CA LYS A 17 31.02 46.52 13.23
C LYS A 17 32.28 45.87 13.80
N PHE A 18 33.32 46.66 14.08
CA PHE A 18 34.61 46.21 14.59
C PHE A 18 35.17 47.25 15.54
N CYS A 19 35.90 46.80 16.56
CA CYS A 19 36.59 47.67 17.48
C CYS A 19 37.81 48.27 16.78
N ILE A 20 37.83 49.59 16.65
CA ILE A 20 38.94 50.37 16.09
C ILE A 20 40.26 50.19 16.87
N ASN A 21 40.20 49.80 18.15
CA ASN A 21 41.39 49.68 19.00
C ASN A 21 42.05 48.29 18.95
N CYS A 22 41.27 47.22 18.78
CA CYS A 22 41.81 45.84 18.80
C CYS A 22 41.48 45.01 17.55
N GLY A 23 40.69 45.55 16.62
CA GLY A 23 40.23 44.84 15.42
C GLY A 23 39.14 43.78 15.68
N ALA A 24 38.77 43.52 16.94
CA ALA A 24 37.77 42.52 17.26
C ALA A 24 36.39 42.91 16.71
N LYS A 25 35.69 41.94 16.12
CA LYS A 25 34.34 42.15 15.59
C LYS A 25 33.37 42.47 16.73
N VAL A 26 32.59 43.52 16.54
CA VAL A 26 31.53 43.94 17.45
C VAL A 26 30.26 43.44 16.80
N ASP A 27 29.74 42.32 17.29
CA ASP A 27 28.42 41.87 16.88
C ASP A 27 27.40 42.87 17.46
N VAL A 28 27.04 43.84 16.63
CA VAL A 28 25.89 44.70 16.85
C VAL A 28 24.72 43.74 16.99
N PHE A 29 24.18 43.60 18.21
CA PHE A 29 22.97 42.84 18.51
C PHE A 29 21.75 43.51 17.83
N GLY A 30 21.73 43.53 16.50
CA GLY A 30 20.55 43.61 15.68
C GLY A 30 20.14 42.17 15.37
N GLN A 31 19.16 41.69 16.13
CA GLN A 31 18.43 40.44 16.00
C GLN A 31 18.44 39.81 14.58
N ASN A 32 19.43 38.96 14.31
CA ASN A 32 19.39 37.92 13.27
C ASN A 32 20.63 37.03 13.39
N GLN A 33 20.78 36.44 14.59
CA GLN A 33 21.48 35.18 14.76
C GLN A 33 20.58 34.32 15.65
N ASP A 34 19.81 33.45 15.01
CA ASP A 34 19.86 32.01 15.26
C ASP A 34 19.85 31.61 16.75
N ASN A 35 18.87 32.09 17.51
CA ASN A 35 18.50 31.52 18.80
C ASN A 35 17.83 30.13 18.60
N SER A 36 18.54 29.14 18.07
CA SER A 36 18.13 27.72 18.17
C SER A 36 18.81 26.99 19.33
N SER A 37 19.74 27.65 20.02
CA SER A 37 20.29 27.16 21.27
C SER A 37 19.89 28.15 22.36
N PHE A 38 18.85 27.84 23.12
CA PHE A 38 18.86 27.91 24.59
C PHE A 38 17.45 27.63 25.14
N LYS A 39 17.35 26.52 25.87
CA LYS A 39 16.22 26.02 26.67
C LYS A 39 15.11 25.28 25.92
N SER A 40 15.46 24.33 25.06
CA SER A 40 14.64 23.12 24.98
C SER A 40 14.65 22.47 26.36
N SER A 41 13.47 22.19 26.90
CA SER A 41 13.35 21.43 28.15
C SER A 41 14.14 20.10 28.02
N PRO A 42 14.59 19.45 29.12
CA PRO A 42 15.30 18.17 29.01
C PRO A 42 14.57 17.13 28.16
N GLY A 43 13.23 17.19 28.09
CA GLY A 43 12.42 16.32 27.25
C GLY A 43 12.36 16.70 25.76
N GLU A 44 12.72 17.91 25.37
CA GLU A 44 12.69 18.38 23.98
C GLU A 44 14.01 18.08 23.25
N TYR A 45 15.14 18.20 23.94
CA TYR A 45 16.44 17.74 23.43
C TYR A 45 16.41 16.25 23.05
N GLU A 46 15.80 15.41 23.91
CA GLU A 46 15.70 13.97 23.66
C GLU A 46 14.84 13.66 22.42
N LYS A 47 13.76 14.43 22.20
CA LYS A 47 12.90 14.29 21.02
C LYS A 47 13.63 14.69 19.74
N ASP A 48 14.38 15.78 19.78
CA ASP A 48 15.14 16.23 18.60
C ASP A 48 16.23 15.21 18.23
N LYS A 49 16.92 14.67 19.23
CA LYS A 49 17.89 13.59 19.03
C LYS A 49 17.25 12.34 18.42
N ALA A 50 16.08 11.93 18.90
CA ALA A 50 15.33 10.80 18.34
C ALA A 50 14.86 11.08 16.90
N ARG A 51 14.44 12.31 16.57
CA ARG A 51 14.06 12.70 15.20
C ARG A 51 15.25 12.66 14.26
N ASP A 52 16.42 13.08 14.69
CA ASP A 52 17.63 13.03 13.87
C ASP A 52 18.10 11.60 13.63
N GLU A 53 17.97 10.72 14.62
CA GLU A 53 18.20 9.28 14.46
C GLU A 53 17.21 8.66 13.46
N LEU A 54 15.92 8.96 13.60
CA LEU A 54 14.90 8.54 12.63
C LEU A 54 15.23 9.05 11.22
N LYS A 55 15.75 10.27 11.09
CA LYS A 55 16.15 10.79 9.78
C LYS A 55 17.30 10.01 9.15
N ARG A 56 18.26 9.56 9.96
CA ARG A 56 19.40 8.75 9.50
C ARG A 56 18.97 7.35 9.09
N LEU A 57 18.04 6.75 9.82
CA LEU A 57 17.61 5.38 9.59
C LEU A 57 16.57 5.28 8.47
N ALA A 58 15.60 6.18 8.43
CA ALA A 58 14.44 6.12 7.53
C ALA A 58 14.37 7.27 6.50
N GLY A 59 15.34 8.20 6.48
CA GLY A 59 15.42 9.31 5.51
C GLY A 59 14.73 10.61 5.95
N GLY A 60 14.38 11.49 5.03
CA GLY A 60 13.61 12.72 5.29
C GLY A 60 12.08 12.53 5.20
N LYS A 61 11.30 13.52 5.66
CA LYS A 61 9.81 13.49 5.62
C LYS A 61 9.22 13.22 4.22
N ILE A 62 9.96 13.58 3.18
CA ILE A 62 9.53 13.50 1.77
C ILE A 62 10.21 12.33 1.05
N LEU A 63 11.45 12.01 1.42
CA LEU A 63 12.29 11.03 0.74
C LEU A 63 12.81 10.04 1.76
N LEU A 64 12.40 8.78 1.64
CA LEU A 64 12.97 7.70 2.44
C LEU A 64 14.43 7.45 2.05
N ASP A 65 15.23 7.01 3.01
CA ASP A 65 16.62 6.63 2.77
C ASP A 65 16.67 5.38 1.87
N ALA A 66 17.69 5.29 1.01
CA ALA A 66 17.82 4.17 0.07
C ALA A 66 17.97 2.82 0.79
N PHE A 67 18.71 2.77 1.90
CA PHE A 67 18.88 1.54 2.69
C PHE A 67 17.56 1.14 3.36
N PHE A 68 16.76 2.11 3.81
CA PHE A 68 15.44 1.84 4.37
C PHE A 68 14.48 1.28 3.31
N ILE A 69 14.54 1.78 2.07
CA ILE A 69 13.75 1.25 0.95
C ILE A 69 14.17 -0.19 0.63
N GLU A 70 15.47 -0.49 0.60
CA GLU A 70 15.95 -1.86 0.40
C GLU A 70 15.49 -2.81 1.52
N ASP A 71 15.49 -2.35 2.77
CA ASP A 71 15.00 -3.14 3.90
C ASP A 71 13.48 -3.36 3.83
N LEU A 72 12.69 -2.34 3.47
CA LEU A 72 11.25 -2.47 3.20
C LEU A 72 10.97 -3.54 2.15
N ASN A 73 11.66 -3.48 1.02
CA ASN A 73 11.52 -4.44 -0.07
C ASN A 73 11.93 -5.85 0.37
N SER A 74 13.03 -5.99 1.10
CA SER A 74 13.48 -7.27 1.68
C SER A 74 12.47 -7.84 2.66
N ASN A 75 11.65 -6.97 3.27
CA ASN A 75 10.56 -7.34 4.16
C ASN A 75 9.20 -7.55 3.44
N GLY A 76 9.15 -7.40 2.12
CA GLY A 76 7.92 -7.52 1.33
C GLY A 76 6.90 -6.40 1.61
N LEU A 77 7.39 -5.26 2.09
CA LEU A 77 6.60 -4.05 2.37
C LEU A 77 6.83 -3.03 1.25
N ASP A 78 5.81 -2.20 1.02
CA ASP A 78 5.88 -1.16 -0.01
C ASP A 78 6.31 0.19 0.58
N TYR A 79 6.57 1.14 -0.32
CA TYR A 79 6.94 2.51 0.03
C TYR A 79 5.89 3.23 0.89
N ALA A 80 4.60 2.97 0.67
CA ALA A 80 3.52 3.60 1.43
C ALA A 80 3.51 3.13 2.89
N VAL A 81 3.76 1.84 3.13
CA VAL A 81 3.98 1.29 4.47
C VAL A 81 5.19 1.95 5.12
N GLY A 82 6.29 2.11 4.40
CA GLY A 82 7.48 2.83 4.88
C GLY A 82 7.18 4.25 5.36
N LEU A 83 6.42 5.01 4.60
CA LEU A 83 5.96 6.35 4.99
C LEU A 83 5.06 6.31 6.24
N SER A 84 4.15 5.33 6.33
CA SER A 84 3.26 5.16 7.48
C SER A 84 4.05 4.86 8.76
N ILE A 85 5.02 3.95 8.68
CA ILE A 85 5.91 3.59 9.81
C ILE A 85 6.63 4.84 10.31
N ARG A 86 7.22 5.61 9.38
CA ARG A 86 7.93 6.84 9.71
C ARG A 86 7.02 7.86 10.40
N GLN A 87 5.84 8.12 9.84
CA GLN A 87 4.87 9.06 10.41
C GLN A 87 4.42 8.63 11.81
N GLN A 88 4.23 7.33 12.01
CA GLN A 88 3.89 6.78 13.32
C GLN A 88 5.00 7.02 14.33
N ILE A 89 6.26 6.76 13.97
CA ILE A 89 7.40 6.98 14.88
C ILE A 89 7.59 8.48 15.18
N GLU A 90 7.44 9.36 14.18
CA GLU A 90 7.47 10.81 14.42
C GLU A 90 6.43 11.23 15.48
N LYS A 91 5.21 10.68 15.39
CA LYS A 91 4.16 10.92 16.39
C LYS A 91 4.50 10.34 17.76
N GLU A 92 5.09 9.15 17.82
CA GLU A 92 5.50 8.52 19.08
C GLU A 92 6.65 9.29 19.76
N ILE A 93 7.58 9.83 18.98
CA ILE A 93 8.63 10.74 19.47
C ILE A 93 7.99 12.03 20.02
N ASP A 94 7.03 12.62 19.30
CA ASP A 94 6.33 13.83 19.75
C ASP A 94 5.58 13.62 21.07
N LEU A 95 5.03 12.41 21.27
CA LEU A 95 4.40 11.98 22.52
C LEU A 95 5.41 11.59 23.62
N GLY A 96 6.70 11.49 23.30
CA GLY A 96 7.76 11.07 24.22
C GLY A 96 7.74 9.58 24.55
N GLN A 97 7.10 8.77 23.71
CA GLN A 97 7.00 7.31 23.86
C GLN A 97 8.24 6.58 23.34
N VAL A 98 8.95 7.18 22.39
CA VAL A 98 10.20 6.67 21.81
C VAL A 98 11.33 7.66 22.10
N LYS A 99 12.45 7.15 22.59
CA LYS A 99 13.66 7.91 22.92
C LYS A 99 14.76 7.65 21.90
N SER A 100 15.82 8.45 21.95
CA SER A 100 17.02 8.16 21.16
C SER A 100 17.63 6.83 21.60
N GLY A 101 18.03 5.99 20.63
CA GLY A 101 18.49 4.61 20.82
C GLY A 101 17.40 3.54 20.72
N ASP A 102 16.12 3.90 20.89
CA ASP A 102 15.00 2.95 20.75
C ASP A 102 14.35 3.04 19.36
N VAL A 103 14.75 4.02 18.54
CA VAL A 103 14.14 4.31 17.23
C VAL A 103 14.27 3.12 16.28
N GLU A 104 15.48 2.55 16.15
CA GLU A 104 15.74 1.39 15.28
C GLU A 104 14.90 0.18 15.69
N ALA A 105 14.91 -0.18 16.98
CA ALA A 105 14.11 -1.28 17.50
C ALA A 105 12.60 -1.08 17.26
N ARG A 106 12.13 0.17 17.32
CA ARG A 106 10.74 0.51 17.03
C ARG A 106 10.41 0.41 15.55
N ILE A 107 11.30 0.83 14.65
CA ILE A 107 11.17 0.60 13.19
C ILE A 107 11.01 -0.89 12.93
N ASP A 108 11.94 -1.71 13.41
CA ASP A 108 11.93 -3.16 13.23
C ASP A 108 10.66 -3.81 13.76
N GLN A 109 10.18 -3.33 14.91
CA GLN A 109 8.92 -3.81 15.48
C GLN A 109 7.74 -3.52 14.55
N LEU A 110 7.61 -2.28 14.06
CA LEU A 110 6.52 -1.90 13.16
C LEU A 110 6.59 -2.65 11.83
N MET A 111 7.79 -2.88 11.30
CA MET A 111 8.01 -3.69 10.10
C MET A 111 7.47 -5.12 10.28
N ARG A 112 7.76 -5.75 11.43
CA ARG A 112 7.23 -7.08 11.77
C ARG A 112 5.71 -7.06 11.95
N GLU A 113 5.17 -6.06 12.64
CA GLU A 113 3.71 -5.92 12.83
C GLU A 113 2.98 -5.82 11.48
N HIS A 114 3.45 -4.96 10.58
CA HIS A 114 2.90 -4.82 9.23
C HIS A 114 2.98 -6.11 8.41
N ARG A 115 4.09 -6.85 8.51
CA ARG A 115 4.23 -8.15 7.86
C ARG A 115 3.17 -9.14 8.36
N THR A 116 3.05 -9.30 9.68
CA THR A 116 2.08 -10.24 10.27
C THR A 116 0.64 -9.86 9.95
N GLU A 117 0.32 -8.57 9.90
CA GLU A 117 -1.01 -8.08 9.54
C GLU A 117 -1.33 -8.36 8.06
N LYS A 118 -0.36 -8.19 7.17
CA LYS A 118 -0.49 -8.54 5.74
C LYS A 118 -0.72 -10.05 5.57
N GLU A 119 0.05 -10.88 6.26
CA GLU A 119 -0.11 -12.34 6.24
C GLU A 119 -1.50 -12.78 6.75
N LYS A 120 -2.00 -12.17 7.84
CA LYS A 120 -3.35 -12.42 8.35
C LYS A 120 -4.42 -12.06 7.34
N LYS A 121 -4.32 -10.90 6.68
CA LYS A 121 -5.28 -10.48 5.65
C LYS A 121 -5.32 -11.45 4.47
N ILE A 122 -4.15 -11.88 3.99
CA ILE A 122 -4.05 -12.88 2.92
C ILE A 122 -4.66 -14.21 3.36
N ALA A 123 -4.39 -14.67 4.58
CA ALA A 123 -4.97 -15.89 5.12
C ALA A 123 -6.50 -15.81 5.24
N GLU A 124 -7.03 -14.66 5.69
CA GLU A 124 -8.45 -14.42 5.77
C GLU A 124 -9.12 -14.41 4.40
N GLU A 125 -8.54 -13.70 3.41
CA GLU A 125 -9.03 -13.66 2.04
C GLU A 125 -9.04 -15.06 1.40
N ASN A 126 -7.96 -15.82 1.56
CA ASN A 126 -7.89 -17.20 1.08
C ASN A 126 -8.95 -18.10 1.73
N ALA A 127 -9.21 -17.93 3.04
CA ALA A 127 -10.27 -18.65 3.73
C ALA A 127 -11.67 -18.27 3.20
N GLN A 128 -11.90 -17.00 2.86
CA GLN A 128 -13.15 -16.55 2.25
C GLN A 128 -13.33 -17.14 0.84
N ILE A 129 -12.29 -17.14 0.01
CA ILE A 129 -12.29 -17.75 -1.33
C ILE A 129 -12.61 -19.25 -1.23
N ALA A 130 -11.98 -19.97 -0.29
CA ALA A 130 -12.24 -21.39 -0.07
C ALA A 130 -13.71 -21.66 0.30
N LYS A 131 -14.28 -20.88 1.24
CA LYS A 131 -15.71 -20.96 1.60
C LYS A 131 -16.62 -20.67 0.42
N GLN A 132 -16.26 -19.73 -0.46
CA GLN A 132 -17.04 -19.41 -1.65
C GLN A 132 -17.01 -20.54 -2.68
N LYS A 133 -15.85 -21.17 -2.89
CA LYS A 133 -15.71 -22.34 -3.78
C LYS A 133 -16.54 -23.52 -3.29
N GLU A 134 -16.54 -23.81 -1.99
CA GLU A 134 -17.35 -24.88 -1.39
C GLU A 134 -18.87 -24.62 -1.54
N LYS A 135 -19.32 -23.37 -1.40
CA LYS A 135 -20.72 -23.01 -1.67
C LYS A 135 -21.10 -23.19 -3.13
N ARG A 136 -20.18 -22.92 -4.06
CA ARG A 136 -20.41 -23.11 -5.51
C ARG A 136 -20.46 -24.58 -5.89
N SER A 137 -19.60 -25.44 -5.34
CA SER A 137 -19.64 -26.88 -5.62
C SER A 137 -20.95 -27.52 -5.16
N LYS A 138 -21.43 -27.19 -3.96
CA LYS A 138 -22.73 -27.68 -3.44
C LYS A 138 -23.93 -27.24 -4.29
N LYS A 139 -23.84 -26.13 -5.02
CA LYS A 139 -24.92 -25.66 -5.91
C LYS A 139 -24.97 -26.40 -7.25
N ILE A 140 -23.87 -27.02 -7.68
CA ILE A 140 -23.79 -27.76 -8.95
C ILE A 140 -24.33 -29.19 -8.79
N GLU A 141 -24.33 -29.74 -7.58
CA GLU A 141 -24.81 -31.09 -7.28
C GLU A 141 -26.34 -31.23 -7.16
N THR A 142 -27.13 -30.15 -7.28
CA THR A 142 -28.56 -30.36 -7.52
C THR A 142 -28.70 -30.99 -8.89
N PRO A 143 -29.18 -32.26 -9.00
CA PRO A 143 -29.32 -32.90 -10.28
C PRO A 143 -30.18 -31.98 -11.14
N ARG A 144 -29.60 -31.46 -12.23
CA ARG A 144 -30.42 -30.81 -13.25
C ARG A 144 -31.48 -31.85 -13.59
N PRO A 145 -32.77 -31.55 -13.41
CA PRO A 145 -33.78 -32.48 -13.85
C PRO A 145 -33.47 -32.79 -15.31
N ALA A 146 -33.41 -34.08 -15.64
CA ALA A 146 -33.25 -34.55 -17.01
C ALA A 146 -34.52 -34.20 -17.79
N HIS A 147 -34.76 -32.91 -17.99
CA HIS A 147 -35.79 -32.41 -18.87
C HIS A 147 -35.20 -32.48 -20.27
N GLY A 148 -35.37 -33.64 -20.91
CA GLY A 148 -35.61 -33.63 -22.34
C GLY A 148 -36.79 -32.71 -22.57
N GLY A 149 -36.54 -31.54 -23.16
CA GLY A 149 -37.60 -30.68 -23.64
C GLY A 149 -38.26 -31.35 -24.85
N TYR A 150 -39.58 -31.42 -24.84
CA TYR A 150 -40.35 -31.67 -26.05
C TYR A 150 -40.55 -30.32 -26.73
N CYS A 151 -40.26 -30.22 -28.02
CA CYS A 151 -40.74 -29.08 -28.81
C CYS A 151 -42.26 -29.24 -29.04
N SER A 152 -42.93 -28.18 -29.50
CA SER A 152 -44.38 -28.14 -29.78
C SER A 152 -44.88 -29.23 -30.74
N PHE A 153 -43.97 -29.96 -31.40
CA PHE A 153 -44.24 -31.08 -32.30
C PHE A 153 -43.99 -32.47 -31.69
N ASN A 154 -43.91 -32.60 -30.36
CA ASN A 154 -43.68 -33.87 -29.65
C ASN A 154 -42.36 -34.59 -30.02
N CYS A 155 -41.38 -33.90 -30.61
CA CYS A 155 -40.06 -34.49 -30.80
C CYS A 155 -39.33 -34.61 -29.46
N ALA A 156 -38.84 -35.81 -29.14
CA ALA A 156 -37.96 -36.02 -28.00
C ALA A 156 -36.54 -35.61 -28.39
N HIS A 157 -36.06 -34.50 -27.84
CA HIS A 157 -34.67 -34.08 -28.03
C HIS A 157 -33.79 -34.73 -26.97
N TYR A 158 -33.02 -35.73 -27.36
CA TYR A 158 -31.93 -36.24 -26.54
C TYR A 158 -30.73 -35.31 -26.73
N ARG A 159 -30.23 -34.74 -25.64
CA ARG A 159 -28.95 -34.02 -25.64
C ARG A 159 -27.84 -35.07 -25.71
N GLU A 160 -27.61 -35.62 -26.90
CA GLU A 160 -26.42 -36.42 -27.14
C GLU A 160 -25.26 -35.47 -27.32
N GLU A 161 -24.49 -35.28 -26.25
CA GLU A 161 -23.14 -34.71 -26.36
C GLU A 161 -22.31 -35.77 -27.10
N TYR A 162 -22.07 -35.57 -28.39
CA TYR A 162 -21.19 -36.44 -29.16
C TYR A 162 -19.77 -36.27 -28.60
N LEU A 163 -19.30 -37.28 -27.87
CA LEU A 163 -17.92 -37.37 -27.44
C LEU A 163 -17.11 -38.07 -28.53
N ASP A 164 -15.95 -37.55 -28.89
CA ASP A 164 -15.02 -38.26 -29.76
C ASP A 164 -14.47 -39.52 -29.06
N SER A 165 -13.73 -40.34 -29.80
CA SER A 165 -13.09 -41.55 -29.28
C SER A 165 -12.04 -41.29 -28.19
N GLY A 166 -11.70 -40.03 -27.91
CA GLY A 166 -10.84 -39.59 -26.81
C GLY A 166 -11.59 -39.01 -25.61
N GLY A 167 -12.94 -38.91 -25.66
CA GLY A 167 -13.76 -38.34 -24.60
C GLY A 167 -13.88 -36.81 -24.62
N GLY A 168 -13.55 -36.15 -25.74
CA GLY A 168 -13.75 -34.71 -25.93
C GLY A 168 -15.11 -34.39 -26.55
N ILE A 169 -15.79 -33.33 -26.11
CA ILE A 169 -17.07 -32.88 -26.68
C ILE A 169 -16.83 -32.34 -28.09
N VAL A 170 -17.45 -32.96 -29.10
CA VAL A 170 -17.38 -32.54 -30.50
C VAL A 170 -18.53 -31.56 -30.78
N GLY A 171 -18.22 -30.28 -30.66
CA GLY A 171 -19.03 -29.20 -31.19
C GLY A 171 -18.08 -28.09 -31.62
N ASP A 172 -17.99 -27.84 -32.92
CA ASP A 172 -17.15 -26.76 -33.44
C ASP A 172 -17.74 -25.42 -32.98
N MET A 173 -17.00 -24.73 -32.11
CA MET A 173 -17.23 -23.31 -31.89
C MET A 173 -16.56 -22.56 -33.03
N ASP A 174 -17.37 -22.00 -33.93
CA ASP A 174 -16.86 -20.94 -34.80
C ASP A 174 -16.49 -19.71 -33.94
N PHE A 175 -15.56 -18.90 -34.44
CA PHE A 175 -14.95 -17.76 -33.74
C PHE A 175 -15.94 -16.73 -33.17
N ASP A 176 -17.21 -16.78 -33.56
CA ASP A 176 -18.30 -15.90 -33.12
C ASP A 176 -19.25 -16.54 -32.08
N GLY A 177 -19.00 -17.77 -31.63
CA GLY A 177 -19.69 -18.39 -30.50
C GLY A 177 -21.06 -19.02 -30.78
N TYR A 178 -21.38 -19.34 -32.03
CA TYR A 178 -22.60 -20.10 -32.39
C TYR A 178 -22.31 -21.59 -32.52
N VAL A 179 -23.20 -22.42 -31.96
CA VAL A 179 -23.18 -23.89 -32.10
C VAL A 179 -24.37 -24.26 -32.99
N GLU A 180 -24.11 -24.78 -34.18
CA GLU A 180 -25.17 -25.32 -35.04
C GLU A 180 -25.62 -26.69 -34.52
N TYR A 181 -26.92 -26.84 -34.24
CA TYR A 181 -27.52 -28.13 -33.92
C TYR A 181 -28.29 -28.63 -35.15
N TYR A 182 -27.95 -29.81 -35.65
CA TYR A 182 -28.73 -30.43 -36.72
C TYR A 182 -29.83 -31.30 -36.11
N CYS A 183 -31.09 -31.02 -36.48
CA CYS A 183 -32.19 -31.94 -36.22
C CYS A 183 -32.07 -33.12 -37.19
N SER A 184 -32.15 -34.36 -36.70
CA SER A 184 -32.04 -35.60 -37.49
C SER A 184 -33.12 -35.77 -38.57
N LEU A 185 -34.12 -34.88 -38.61
CA LEU A 185 -35.15 -34.81 -39.64
C LEU A 185 -34.80 -33.86 -40.80
N GLY A 186 -33.62 -33.22 -40.80
CA GLY A 186 -33.09 -32.50 -41.97
C GLY A 186 -33.66 -31.11 -42.23
N HIS A 187 -34.26 -30.45 -41.23
CA HIS A 187 -34.74 -29.06 -41.39
C HIS A 187 -33.62 -28.05 -41.09
N GLN A 188 -33.53 -26.99 -41.90
CA GLN A 188 -32.66 -25.85 -41.62
C GLN A 188 -33.19 -25.08 -40.39
N ILE A 189 -32.29 -24.76 -39.45
CA ILE A 189 -32.57 -23.80 -38.40
C ILE A 189 -32.51 -22.40 -39.03
N ALA A 190 -33.57 -21.61 -38.84
CA ALA A 190 -33.58 -20.24 -39.32
C ALA A 190 -32.56 -19.39 -38.54
N ASP A 191 -31.73 -18.65 -39.27
CA ASP A 191 -30.70 -17.77 -38.72
C ASP A 191 -31.27 -16.79 -37.70
N GLY A 192 -30.77 -16.90 -36.47
CA GLY A 192 -30.88 -15.82 -35.48
C GLY A 192 -32.29 -15.53 -34.99
N LYS A 193 -32.85 -16.44 -34.18
CA LYS A 193 -33.63 -16.18 -32.95
C LYS A 193 -34.17 -17.50 -32.43
N TYR A 194 -34.27 -17.62 -31.10
CA TYR A 194 -35.01 -18.68 -30.43
C TYR A 194 -36.35 -18.93 -31.14
N CYS A 195 -36.72 -20.21 -31.26
CA CYS A 195 -37.99 -20.66 -31.82
C CYS A 195 -39.12 -19.79 -31.26
N THR A 196 -39.88 -19.12 -32.15
CA THR A 196 -40.89 -18.11 -31.81
C THR A 196 -42.08 -18.62 -31.00
N ASP A 197 -42.09 -19.90 -30.64
CA ASP A 197 -43.14 -20.52 -29.84
C ASP A 197 -42.72 -20.72 -28.36
N TYR A 198 -41.63 -20.10 -27.92
CA TYR A 198 -41.31 -19.94 -26.50
C TYR A 198 -42.01 -18.68 -25.93
N GLU A 199 -43.31 -18.81 -25.64
CA GLU A 199 -43.98 -18.07 -24.56
C GLU A 199 -44.38 -19.04 -23.44
#